data_AF-A0A1I7TJX7-F1
#
_entry.id   AF-A0A1I7TJX7-F1
#
_cell.length_a   1.000
_cell.length_b   1.000
_cell.length_c   1.000
_cell.angle_alpha   90.00
_cell.angle_beta   90.00
_cell.angle_gamma   90.00
#
_symmetry.space_group_name_H-M   'P 1'
#
loop_
_entity.id
_entity.type
_entity.pdbx_description
1 polymer ?
#
loop_
_entity_poly.entity_id
_entity_poly.type
_entity_poly.pdbx_seq_one_letter_code
_entity_poly.pdbx_strand_id
1 'polypeptide(L)'
;MRFMEVPNKLHQLLQQIDPLEFNHVIQRPKDGQEQVSTCYDIDVEMEDPVKQYMAAFVHNPGFTNDLQILDQKCYDIIEQINELKTRRDFYARFYIEPTHFIEGWLMSQNSDLKTMNDLNGDMEAERHAEAYAGHDTQEGVQRYMFQKVNQKRLELEQSLGVRSS
;
A
#
# COMPACT_ATOMS: atom_id res chain seq x y z
N MET A 1 -45.21 -32.24 -21.49
CA MET A 1 -43.81 -32.51 -21.09
C MET A 1 -43.30 -31.26 -20.37
N ARG A 2 -42.62 -31.38 -19.23
CA ARG A 2 -42.09 -30.21 -18.50
C ARG A 2 -40.68 -29.88 -18.99
N PHE A 3 -40.37 -28.59 -19.16
CA PHE A 3 -39.06 -28.14 -19.68
C PHE A 3 -37.87 -28.65 -18.85
N MET A 4 -38.04 -28.79 -17.53
CA MET A 4 -37.03 -29.34 -16.61
C MET A 4 -36.68 -30.81 -16.88
N GLU A 5 -37.56 -31.58 -17.54
CA GLU A 5 -37.34 -33.00 -17.85
C GLU A 5 -36.57 -33.21 -19.16
N VAL A 6 -36.37 -32.14 -19.94
CA VAL A 6 -35.73 -32.17 -21.25
C VAL A 6 -34.25 -32.58 -21.21
N PRO A 7 -33.39 -32.03 -20.32
CA PRO A 7 -31.98 -32.42 -20.29
C PRO A 7 -31.77 -33.91 -20.00
N ASN A 8 -32.55 -34.47 -19.06
CA ASN A 8 -32.45 -35.88 -18.68
C ASN A 8 -32.93 -36.83 -19.78
N LYS A 9 -33.98 -36.44 -20.52
CA LYS A 9 -34.46 -37.22 -21.67
C LYS A 9 -33.53 -37.09 -22.89
N LEU A 10 -32.94 -35.90 -23.10
CA LEU A 10 -31.98 -35.66 -24.17
C LEU A 10 -30.69 -36.46 -23.93
N HIS A 11 -30.21 -36.51 -22.69
CA HIS A 11 -28.96 -37.22 -22.35
C HIS A 11 -29.02 -38.72 -22.71
N GLN A 12 -30.18 -39.37 -22.57
CA GLN A 12 -30.36 -40.78 -22.96
C GLN A 12 -30.32 -41.02 -24.48
N LEU A 13 -30.46 -39.96 -25.28
CA LEU A 13 -30.42 -40.00 -26.74
C LEU A 13 -29.07 -39.55 -27.31
N LEU A 14 -28.17 -39.01 -26.47
CA LEU A 14 -26.82 -38.66 -26.87
C LEU A 14 -25.98 -39.94 -26.94
N GLN A 15 -25.51 -40.28 -28.13
CA GLN A 15 -24.59 -41.37 -28.36
C GLN A 15 -23.20 -40.83 -28.69
N GLN A 16 -22.18 -41.65 -28.44
CA GLN A 16 -20.83 -41.35 -28.92
C GLN A 16 -20.80 -41.34 -30.45
N ILE A 17 -19.81 -40.66 -31.03
CA ILE A 17 -19.59 -40.67 -32.49
C ILE A 17 -19.40 -42.11 -32.93
N ASP A 18 -20.11 -42.51 -33.99
CA ASP A 18 -20.03 -43.86 -34.54
C ASP A 18 -18.60 -44.15 -35.03
N PRO A 19 -18.10 -45.38 -34.83
CA PRO A 19 -16.77 -45.75 -35.30
C PRO A 19 -16.72 -45.75 -36.84
N LEU A 20 -15.56 -45.40 -37.39
CA LEU A 20 -15.31 -45.48 -38.82
C LEU A 20 -15.16 -46.96 -39.23
N GLU A 21 -16.09 -47.46 -40.05
CA GLU A 21 -16.07 -48.82 -40.56
C GLU A 21 -15.66 -48.85 -42.04
N PHE A 22 -14.56 -49.55 -42.35
CA PHE A 22 -14.05 -49.68 -43.71
C PHE A 22 -14.20 -51.12 -44.21
N ASN A 23 -15.09 -51.31 -45.20
CA ASN A 23 -15.28 -52.60 -45.84
C ASN A 23 -14.41 -52.70 -47.10
N HIS A 24 -13.39 -53.58 -47.07
CA HIS A 24 -12.50 -53.82 -48.20
C HIS A 24 -12.59 -55.27 -48.70
N VAL A 25 -12.88 -55.44 -49.99
CA VAL A 25 -12.94 -56.75 -50.63
C VAL A 25 -11.61 -57.02 -51.36
N ILE A 26 -10.91 -58.07 -50.92
CA ILE A 26 -9.61 -58.45 -51.49
C ILE A 26 -9.82 -58.99 -52.91
N GLN A 27 -9.18 -58.35 -53.90
CA GLN A 27 -9.17 -58.79 -55.28
C GLN A 27 -7.75 -59.21 -55.70
N ARG A 28 -7.62 -60.34 -56.40
CA ARG A 28 -6.33 -60.74 -56.99
C ARG A 28 -6.06 -59.86 -58.23
N PRO A 29 -4.96 -59.11 -58.28
CA PRO A 29 -4.62 -58.33 -59.47
C PRO A 29 -4.47 -59.25 -60.68
N LYS A 30 -4.98 -58.83 -61.84
CA LYS A 30 -4.68 -59.50 -63.11
C LYS A 30 -3.24 -59.17 -63.53
N ASP A 31 -2.59 -60.05 -64.29
CA ASP A 31 -1.20 -59.88 -64.70
C ASP A 31 -0.98 -58.50 -65.37
N GLY A 32 -0.13 -57.67 -64.76
CA GLY A 32 0.19 -56.31 -65.21
C GLY A 32 -0.62 -55.17 -64.59
N GLN A 33 -1.52 -55.43 -63.63
CA GLN A 33 -2.30 -54.40 -62.94
C GLN A 33 -1.74 -54.10 -61.53
N GLU A 34 -1.45 -52.84 -61.23
CA GLU A 34 -1.03 -52.39 -59.88
C GLU A 34 -2.17 -52.56 -58.87
N GLN A 35 -1.83 -52.85 -57.60
CA GLN A 35 -2.83 -52.88 -56.52
C GLN A 35 -3.44 -51.49 -56.35
N VAL A 36 -4.77 -51.41 -56.42
CA VAL A 36 -5.51 -50.16 -56.18
C VAL A 36 -5.82 -50.05 -54.68
N SER A 37 -5.13 -49.15 -53.98
CA SER A 37 -5.47 -48.79 -52.59
C SER A 37 -6.69 -47.86 -52.56
N THR A 38 -7.68 -48.18 -51.75
CA THR A 38 -8.82 -47.27 -51.50
C THR A 38 -8.38 -46.19 -50.51
N CYS A 39 -8.46 -44.93 -50.92
CA CYS A 39 -8.19 -43.78 -50.07
C CYS A 39 -9.51 -43.18 -49.56
N TYR A 40 -9.56 -42.83 -48.28
CA TYR A 40 -10.70 -42.16 -47.66
C TYR A 40 -10.23 -40.82 -47.08
N ASP A 41 -10.83 -39.73 -47.54
CA ASP A 41 -10.65 -38.40 -46.94
C ASP A 41 -11.62 -38.26 -45.78
N ILE A 42 -11.10 -37.82 -44.63
CA ILE A 42 -11.88 -37.67 -43.39
C ILE A 42 -11.71 -36.25 -42.90
N ASP A 43 -12.82 -35.52 -42.80
CA ASP A 43 -12.84 -34.20 -42.19
C ASP A 43 -12.73 -34.34 -40.67
N VAL A 44 -11.69 -33.73 -40.09
CA VAL A 44 -11.44 -33.72 -38.66
C VAL A 44 -11.63 -32.29 -38.15
N GLU A 45 -12.53 -32.11 -37.20
CA GLU A 45 -12.64 -30.84 -36.48
C GLU A 45 -11.36 -30.63 -35.65
N MET A 46 -10.59 -29.62 -36.03
CA MET A 46 -9.43 -29.18 -35.26
C MET A 46 -9.87 -28.15 -34.22
N GLU A 47 -9.21 -28.17 -33.07
CA GLU A 47 -9.40 -27.12 -32.08
C GLU A 47 -9.01 -25.77 -32.69
N ASP A 48 -9.88 -24.76 -32.51
CA ASP A 48 -9.66 -23.41 -33.03
C ASP A 48 -8.37 -22.83 -32.44
N PRO A 49 -7.34 -22.55 -33.25
CA PRO A 49 -6.08 -21.98 -32.79
C PRO A 49 -6.29 -20.67 -32.02
N VAL A 50 -7.35 -19.92 -32.34
CA VAL A 50 -7.69 -18.66 -31.67
C VAL A 50 -7.98 -18.88 -30.19
N LYS A 51 -8.60 -20.00 -29.80
CA LYS A 51 -8.86 -20.30 -28.38
C LYS A 51 -7.56 -20.45 -27.58
N GLN A 52 -6.55 -21.06 -28.16
CA GLN A 52 -5.23 -21.19 -27.52
C GLN A 52 -4.53 -19.84 -27.39
N TYR A 53 -4.62 -18.97 -28.40
CA TYR A 53 -4.09 -17.60 -28.32
C TYR A 53 -4.83 -16.76 -27.27
N MET A 54 -6.16 -16.86 -27.20
CA MET A 54 -6.95 -16.14 -26.19
C MET A 54 -6.63 -16.61 -24.78
N ALA A 55 -6.47 -17.93 -24.57
CA ALA A 55 -6.05 -18.47 -23.28
C ALA A 55 -4.66 -17.94 -22.89
N ALA A 56 -3.69 -17.97 -23.80
CA ALA A 56 -2.36 -17.44 -23.55
C ALA A 56 -2.37 -15.93 -23.25
N PHE A 57 -3.23 -15.16 -23.92
CA PHE A 57 -3.39 -13.73 -23.68
C PHE A 57 -3.96 -13.43 -22.29
N VAL A 58 -5.04 -14.12 -21.89
CA VAL A 58 -5.68 -13.95 -20.58
C VAL A 58 -4.75 -14.36 -19.44
N HIS A 59 -3.91 -15.37 -19.67
CA HIS A 59 -3.00 -15.90 -18.65
C HIS A 59 -1.62 -15.26 -18.64
N ASN A 60 -1.32 -14.28 -19.52
CA ASN A 60 0.00 -13.65 -19.55
C ASN A 60 0.21 -12.72 -18.33
N PRO A 61 1.00 -13.13 -17.33
CA PRO A 61 1.19 -12.35 -16.11
C PRO A 61 2.27 -11.27 -16.27
N GLY A 62 2.95 -11.19 -17.42
CA GLY A 62 4.00 -10.19 -17.66
C GLY A 62 3.48 -8.76 -17.64
N PHE A 63 2.26 -8.53 -18.13
CA PHE A 63 1.68 -7.19 -18.22
C PHE A 63 1.45 -6.56 -16.84
N THR A 64 1.03 -7.35 -15.85
CA THR A 64 0.77 -6.83 -14.50
C THR A 64 2.06 -6.54 -13.74
N ASN A 65 3.12 -7.32 -13.94
CA ASN A 65 4.42 -7.08 -13.30
C ASN A 65 5.11 -5.82 -13.84
N ASP A 66 5.11 -5.64 -15.16
CA ASP A 66 5.70 -4.44 -15.78
C ASP A 66 4.96 -3.16 -15.36
N LEU A 67 3.62 -3.23 -15.25
CA LEU A 67 2.80 -2.12 -14.75
C LEU A 67 3.18 -1.74 -13.31
N GLN A 68 3.32 -2.72 -12.42
CA GLN A 68 3.73 -2.47 -11.03
C GLN A 68 5.12 -1.84 -10.93
N ILE A 69 6.07 -2.28 -11.76
CA ILE A 69 7.41 -1.70 -11.82
C ILE A 69 7.35 -0.25 -12.29
N LEU A 70 6.54 0.05 -13.31
CA LEU A 70 6.36 1.42 -13.80
C LEU A 70 5.69 2.31 -12.75
N ASP A 71 4.66 1.80 -12.06
CA ASP A 71 4.00 2.53 -10.98
C ASP A 71 4.98 2.87 -9.85
N GLN A 72 5.80 1.92 -9.40
CA GLN A 72 6.82 2.18 -8.38
C GLN A 72 7.79 3.27 -8.85
N LYS A 73 8.26 3.21 -10.10
CA LYS A 73 9.13 4.26 -10.65
C LYS A 73 8.45 5.63 -10.69
N CYS A 74 7.17 5.68 -11.01
CA CYS A 74 6.40 6.92 -10.95
C CYS A 74 6.36 7.49 -9.52
N TYR A 75 6.11 6.64 -8.51
CA TYR A 75 6.14 7.06 -7.11
C TYR A 75 7.52 7.60 -6.71
N ASP A 76 8.60 6.88 -7.02
CA ASP A 76 9.96 7.29 -6.67
C ASP A 76 10.34 8.64 -7.32
N ILE A 77 9.91 8.87 -8.57
CA ILE A 77 10.16 10.14 -9.26
C ILE A 77 9.34 11.28 -8.63
N ILE A 78 8.09 11.04 -8.26
CA ILE A 78 7.23 12.03 -7.60
C ILE A 78 7.83 12.43 -6.24
N GLU A 79 8.33 11.46 -5.46
CA GLU A 79 9.01 11.72 -4.20
C GLU A 79 10.26 12.59 -4.41
N GLN A 80 11.12 12.24 -5.36
CA GLN A 80 12.30 13.04 -5.72
C GLN A 80 11.94 14.47 -6.14
N ILE A 81 10.87 14.66 -6.91
CA ILE A 81 10.39 15.99 -7.30
C ILE A 81 9.97 16.80 -6.05
N ASN A 82 9.27 16.17 -5.10
CA ASN A 82 8.84 16.85 -3.88
C ASN A 82 10.02 17.24 -2.98
N GLU A 83 11.04 16.39 -2.88
CA GLU A 83 12.28 16.73 -2.17
C GLU A 83 13.02 17.91 -2.84
N LEU A 84 13.16 17.86 -4.16
CA LEU A 84 13.80 18.93 -4.93
C LEU A 84 13.03 20.24 -4.82
N LYS A 85 11.69 20.19 -4.84
CA LYS A 85 10.84 21.36 -4.62
C LYS A 85 11.05 21.95 -3.23
N THR A 86 11.01 21.12 -2.19
CA THR A 86 11.24 21.55 -0.80
C THR A 86 12.60 22.23 -0.67
N ARG A 87 13.64 21.63 -1.23
CA ARG A 87 15.00 22.18 -1.23
C ARG A 87 15.11 23.50 -2.00
N ARG A 88 14.50 23.57 -3.18
CA ARG A 88 14.44 24.80 -3.99
C ARG A 88 13.76 25.92 -3.21
N ASP A 89 12.59 25.63 -2.62
CA ASP A 89 11.81 26.62 -1.88
C ASP A 89 12.55 27.11 -0.63
N PHE A 90 13.28 26.23 0.06
CA PHE A 90 14.17 26.59 1.16
C PHE A 90 15.24 27.61 0.72
N TYR A 91 16.01 27.29 -0.32
CA TYR A 91 17.06 28.19 -0.81
C TYR A 91 16.51 29.47 -1.43
N ALA A 92 15.35 29.41 -2.08
CA ALA A 92 14.68 30.59 -2.60
C ALA A 92 14.29 31.58 -1.48
N ARG A 93 13.71 31.08 -0.38
CA ARG A 93 13.38 31.93 0.78
C ARG A 93 14.64 32.56 1.39
N PHE A 94 15.72 31.78 1.55
CA PHE A 94 17.00 32.29 2.02
C PHE A 94 17.56 33.40 1.12
N TYR A 95 17.50 33.22 -0.20
CA TYR A 95 18.01 34.20 -1.15
C TYR A 95 17.24 35.52 -1.14
N ILE A 96 15.91 35.48 -0.98
CA ILE A 96 15.04 36.68 -1.00
C ILE A 96 15.27 37.52 0.27
N GLU A 97 15.23 36.92 1.45
CA GLU A 97 15.35 37.63 2.74
C GLU A 97 16.25 36.85 3.73
N PRO A 98 17.58 36.85 3.56
CA PRO A 98 18.48 35.95 4.30
C PRO A 98 18.45 36.17 5.81
N THR A 99 18.39 37.43 6.26
CA THR A 99 18.41 37.74 7.70
C THR A 99 17.15 37.24 8.41
N HIS A 100 15.97 37.57 7.87
CA HIS A 100 14.70 37.13 8.44
C HIS A 100 14.53 35.61 8.33
N PHE A 101 14.97 35.03 7.22
CA PHE A 101 14.98 33.59 7.04
C PHE A 101 15.84 32.88 8.10
N ILE A 102 17.06 33.33 8.36
CA ILE A 102 17.95 32.70 9.36
C ILE A 102 17.32 32.79 10.75
N GLU A 103 16.77 33.95 11.11
CA GLU A 103 16.09 34.14 12.40
C GLU A 103 14.92 33.19 12.57
N GLY A 104 14.00 33.14 11.59
CA GLY A 104 12.87 32.22 11.62
C GLY A 104 13.30 30.75 11.58
N TRP A 105 14.36 30.43 10.84
CA TRP A 105 14.93 29.08 10.79
C TRP A 105 15.50 28.65 12.14
N LEU A 106 16.24 29.51 12.82
CA LEU A 106 16.77 29.25 14.16
C LEU A 106 15.65 29.03 15.18
N MET A 107 14.60 29.85 15.12
CA MET A 107 13.42 29.68 15.97
C MET A 107 12.71 28.34 15.71
N SER A 108 12.52 27.98 14.44
CA SER A 108 11.92 26.69 14.05
C SER A 108 12.74 25.52 14.57
N GLN A 109 14.06 25.51 14.34
CA GLN A 109 14.94 24.43 14.77
C GLN A 109 15.02 24.32 16.31
N ASN A 110 14.99 25.44 17.03
CA ASN A 110 14.90 25.43 18.48
C ASN A 110 13.57 24.82 18.96
N SER A 111 12.45 25.18 18.33
CA SER A 111 11.14 24.59 18.63
C SER A 111 11.13 23.07 18.37
N ASP A 112 11.62 22.64 17.21
CA ASP A 112 11.70 21.22 16.85
C ASP A 112 12.55 20.44 17.86
N LEU A 113 13.68 21.00 18.27
CA LEU A 113 14.57 20.41 19.27
C LEU A 113 13.91 20.34 20.66
N LYS A 114 13.15 21.36 21.07
CA LYS A 114 12.38 21.33 22.32
C LYS A 114 11.33 20.22 22.29
N THR A 115 10.60 20.09 21.18
CA THR A 115 9.61 19.02 20.98
C THR A 115 10.23 17.63 21.01
N MET A 116 11.39 17.43 20.37
CA MET A 116 12.07 16.14 20.39
C MET A 116 12.59 15.71 21.78
N ASN A 117 12.88 16.68 22.66
CA ASN A 117 13.43 16.44 23.99
C ASN A 117 12.40 16.56 25.11
N ASP A 118 11.11 16.73 24.79
CA ASP A 118 10.02 17.02 25.74
C ASP A 118 10.34 18.19 26.69
N LEU A 119 11.14 19.14 26.20
CA LEU A 119 11.50 20.33 26.97
C LEU A 119 10.32 21.30 26.92
N ASN A 120 9.71 21.51 28.08
CA ASN A 120 8.60 22.43 28.23
C ASN A 120 9.10 23.80 28.68
N GLY A 121 8.43 24.85 28.17
CA GLY A 121 8.71 26.22 28.56
C GLY A 121 9.85 26.87 27.78
N ASP A 122 10.05 28.16 28.04
CA ASP A 122 11.14 28.92 27.46
C ASP A 122 12.17 29.26 28.53
N MET A 123 13.18 28.39 28.64
CA MET A 123 14.26 28.54 29.62
C MET A 123 14.96 29.90 29.52
N GLU A 124 15.06 30.49 28.32
CA GLU A 124 15.67 31.80 28.19
C GLU A 124 14.74 32.90 28.71
N ALA A 125 13.44 32.85 28.42
CA ALA A 125 12.48 33.79 28.99
C ALA A 125 12.48 33.73 30.53
N GLU A 126 12.57 32.53 31.12
CA GLU A 126 12.65 32.34 32.58
C GLU A 126 13.88 33.01 33.22
N ARG A 127 14.93 33.34 32.46
CA ARG A 127 16.09 34.09 32.97
C ARG A 127 15.83 35.59 33.09
N HIS A 128 14.78 36.09 32.46
CA HIS A 128 14.41 37.50 32.47
C HIS A 128 13.29 37.78 33.48
N ALA A 129 13.44 38.86 34.24
CA ALA A 129 12.45 39.27 35.25
C ALA A 129 11.05 39.52 34.66
N GLU A 130 10.98 39.91 33.39
CA GLU A 130 9.73 40.15 32.67
C GLU A 130 8.85 38.90 32.55
N ALA A 131 9.44 37.70 32.49
CA ALA A 131 8.68 36.46 32.49
C ALA A 131 7.85 36.25 33.78
N TYR A 132 8.20 36.95 34.85
CA TYR A 132 7.51 36.92 36.14
C TYR A 132 6.64 38.17 36.39
N ALA A 133 6.41 39.00 35.38
CA ALA A 133 5.53 40.17 35.47
C ALA A 133 4.10 39.88 34.97
N GLY A 134 3.82 38.64 34.56
CA GLY A 134 2.53 38.23 34.01
C GLY A 134 1.41 38.13 35.06
N HIS A 135 0.17 38.22 34.59
CA HIS A 135 -1.02 38.07 35.45
C HIS A 135 -1.06 36.72 36.18
N ASP A 136 -0.57 35.65 35.54
CA ASP A 136 -0.51 34.30 36.10
C ASP A 136 0.51 34.15 37.24
N THR A 137 1.48 35.06 37.35
CA THR A 137 2.54 34.96 38.35
C THR A 137 1.98 35.01 39.77
N GLN A 138 0.97 35.86 40.02
CA GLN A 138 0.35 35.94 41.35
C GLN A 138 -0.32 34.62 41.74
N GLU A 139 -1.06 34.01 40.82
CA GLU A 139 -1.70 32.71 41.05
C GLU A 139 -0.65 31.61 41.25
N GLY A 140 0.41 31.60 40.42
CA GLY A 140 1.53 30.67 40.54
C GLY A 140 2.19 30.74 41.92
N VAL A 141 2.44 31.95 42.44
CA VAL A 141 2.98 32.16 43.78
C VAL A 141 2.01 31.66 44.85
N GLN A 142 0.70 31.92 44.74
CA GLN A 142 -0.29 31.43 45.71
C GLN A 142 -0.34 29.90 45.76
N ARG A 143 -0.38 29.24 44.60
CA ARG A 143 -0.35 27.77 44.49
C ARG A 143 0.92 27.19 45.10
N TYR A 144 2.07 27.78 44.77
CA TYR A 144 3.36 27.38 45.33
C TYR A 144 3.38 27.52 46.85
N MET A 145 2.94 28.67 47.38
CA MET A 145 2.93 28.93 48.83
C MET A 145 2.02 27.95 49.56
N PHE A 146 0.82 27.69 49.05
CA PHE A 146 -0.09 26.70 49.63
C PHE A 146 0.54 25.30 49.67
N GLN A 147 1.17 24.87 48.58
CA GLN A 147 1.85 23.59 48.51
C GLN A 147 3.03 23.52 49.50
N LYS A 148 3.82 24.59 49.61
CA LYS A 148 4.96 24.66 50.53
C LYS A 148 4.56 24.65 52.00
N VAL A 149 3.50 25.36 52.37
CA VAL A 149 2.97 25.34 53.74
C VAL A 149 2.52 23.93 54.12
N ASN A 150 1.77 23.25 53.24
CA ASN A 150 1.33 21.88 53.48
C ASN A 150 2.48 20.89 53.57
N GLN A 151 3.51 21.04 52.73
CA GLN A 151 4.74 20.24 52.81
C GLN A 151 5.41 20.41 54.18
N LYS A 152 5.58 21.66 54.64
CA LYS A 152 6.20 21.94 55.94
C LYS A 152 5.38 21.44 57.11
N ARG A 153 4.04 21.52 57.04
CA ARG A 153 3.14 20.92 58.01
C ARG A 153 3.38 19.41 58.12
N LEU A 154 3.45 18.71 56.99
CA LEU A 154 3.69 17.26 56.95
C LEU A 154 5.07 16.88 57.52
N GLU A 155 6.12 17.60 57.15
CA GLU A 155 7.48 17.41 57.69
C GLU A 155 7.50 17.57 59.22
N LEU A 156 6.80 18.60 59.74
CA LEU A 156 6.65 18.84 61.17
C LEU A 156 5.89 17.72 61.87
N GLU A 157 4.73 17.31 61.35
CA GLU A 157 3.94 16.20 61.89
C GLU A 157 4.74 14.89 61.96
N GLN A 158 5.52 14.61 60.90
CA GLN A 158 6.41 13.46 60.84
C GLN A 158 7.55 13.56 61.87
N SER A 159 8.18 14.72 62.01
CA SER A 159 9.28 14.94 62.97
C SER A 159 8.82 14.91 64.44
N LEU A 160 7.59 15.36 64.71
CA LEU A 160 7.00 15.39 66.04
C LEU A 160 6.29 14.07 66.41
N GLY A 161 6.26 13.09 65.50
CA GLY A 161 5.63 11.78 65.71
C GLY A 161 4.11 11.83 65.85
N VAL A 162 3.48 12.95 65.49
CA VAL A 162 2.04 13.14 65.56
C VAL A 162 1.45 12.57 64.28
N ARG A 163 1.01 11.31 64.30
CA ARG A 163 0.17 10.78 63.23
C ARG A 163 -1.19 11.47 63.31
N SER A 164 -1.57 12.16 62.25
CA SER A 164 -2.93 12.68 62.08
C SER A 164 -3.90 11.50 62.05
N SER A 165 -4.86 11.48 62.97
CA SER A 165 -6.06 10.61 62.92
C SER A 165 -6.97 11.00 61.75
#